data_AF-A0A917BJF1-F1
#
_entry.id   AF-A0A917BJF1-F1
#
_cell.length_a   1.000
_cell.length_b   1.000
_cell.length_c   1.000
_cell.angle_alpha   90.00
_cell.angle_beta   90.00
_cell.angle_gamma   90.00
#
_symmetry.space_group_name_H-M   'P 1'
#
loop_
_entity.id
_entity.type
_entity.pdbx_description
1 polymer ?
#
loop_
_entity_poly.entity_id
_entity_poly.type
_entity_poly.pdbx_seq_one_letter_code
_entity_poly.pdbx_strand_id
1 'polypeptide(L)'
;MLLNQAGGTQSPAQAGDDLVVDTTMQTFMADVMEDSKTRPVLVDFWAPWCGPCKTLTPIIEKAVRAKKGKVRLAKMNIDEHPGIAQRLGVQSIPAVYAFVNGQPVDGFTGALPESQITAFIDRLTGEDAGLAELIEVAEQALAGGDAVAAGNAFGRVLSEEPENLKALGGLARALVVLGDLEQAEEALAQVPANKVNDPAIAAARAAIELVRQTADLGDTAELEAAVAADPADHQARFDLALALAAGNRQEEALAHLLEIVKRDRTWNEDGARKQLVQLFDAWGPTDPLTISGRRKLSAILFA
;
A
#
# COMPACT_ATOMS: atom_id res chain seq x y z
N MET A 1 1.16 -62.64 41.77
CA MET A 1 1.33 -62.94 40.33
C MET A 1 0.70 -61.77 39.56
N LEU A 2 1.50 -61.13 38.72
CA LEU A 2 1.32 -59.78 38.19
C LEU A 2 0.25 -59.69 37.10
N LEU A 3 -0.60 -58.66 37.14
CA LEU A 3 -1.38 -58.16 36.01
C LEU A 3 -0.67 -56.92 35.46
N ASN A 4 -0.29 -57.00 34.18
CA ASN A 4 0.51 -56.05 33.44
C ASN A 4 -0.38 -54.92 32.90
N GLN A 5 -0.17 -53.69 33.33
CA GLN A 5 -0.73 -52.48 32.70
C GLN A 5 0.29 -51.96 31.67
N ALA A 6 -0.07 -51.96 30.40
CA ALA A 6 0.69 -51.29 29.35
C ALA A 6 0.07 -49.90 29.11
N GLY A 7 0.75 -48.87 29.64
CA GLY A 7 0.49 -47.48 29.29
C GLY A 7 1.05 -47.18 27.90
N GLY A 8 0.19 -46.73 26.99
CA GLY A 8 0.59 -46.13 25.72
C GLY A 8 1.06 -44.70 25.95
N THR A 9 2.35 -44.46 25.74
CA THR A 9 3.00 -43.16 25.79
C THR A 9 2.47 -42.25 24.68
N GLN A 10 1.87 -41.11 25.05
CA GLN A 10 1.59 -40.00 24.15
C GLN A 10 2.90 -39.25 23.83
N SER A 11 3.15 -39.03 22.54
CA SER A 11 4.25 -38.18 22.05
C SER A 11 4.01 -36.71 22.37
N PRO A 12 5.06 -35.91 22.65
CA PRO A 12 4.91 -34.51 23.00
C PRO A 12 4.60 -33.68 21.73
N ALA A 13 3.50 -32.93 21.77
CA ALA A 13 3.05 -32.06 20.69
C ALA A 13 4.06 -30.93 20.40
N GLN A 14 4.35 -30.71 19.12
CA GLN A 14 5.16 -29.62 18.61
C GLN A 14 4.37 -28.29 18.67
N ALA A 15 5.03 -27.20 19.06
CA ALA A 15 4.45 -25.87 19.26
C ALA A 15 3.79 -25.20 18.03
N GLY A 16 3.68 -25.90 16.90
CA GLY A 16 2.91 -25.49 15.74
C GLY A 16 1.45 -25.99 15.74
N ASP A 17 1.09 -27.00 16.53
CA ASP A 17 -0.25 -27.62 16.49
C ASP A 17 -1.36 -26.78 17.14
N ASP A 18 -1.03 -25.68 17.80
CA ASP A 18 -2.02 -24.88 18.56
C ASP A 18 -2.83 -23.90 17.67
N LEU A 19 -2.33 -23.57 16.48
CA LEU A 19 -2.97 -22.58 15.58
C LEU A 19 -4.04 -23.17 14.65
N VAL A 20 -4.09 -24.50 14.54
CA VAL A 20 -5.06 -25.22 13.73
C VAL A 20 -5.66 -26.32 14.61
N VAL A 21 -6.95 -26.26 14.87
CA VAL A 21 -7.65 -27.24 15.71
C VAL A 21 -8.84 -27.83 14.99
N ASP A 22 -9.10 -29.11 15.22
CA ASP A 22 -10.39 -29.72 14.89
C ASP A 22 -11.36 -29.42 16.04
N THR A 23 -12.41 -28.66 15.74
CA THR A 23 -13.41 -28.27 16.73
C THR A 23 -14.67 -29.13 16.61
N THR A 24 -15.36 -29.29 17.73
CA THR A 24 -16.57 -30.08 17.86
C THR A 24 -17.72 -29.23 18.36
N MET A 25 -18.93 -29.77 18.37
CA MET A 25 -20.06 -29.09 19.00
C MET A 25 -19.81 -28.75 20.48
N GLN A 26 -19.10 -29.62 21.19
CA GLN A 26 -18.79 -29.47 22.61
C GLN A 26 -17.68 -28.44 22.86
N THR A 27 -16.68 -28.36 21.97
CA THR A 27 -15.50 -27.51 22.16
C THR A 27 -15.60 -26.15 21.46
N PHE A 28 -16.57 -25.95 20.57
CA PHE A 28 -16.76 -24.70 19.81
C PHE A 28 -16.78 -23.43 20.68
N MET A 29 -17.39 -23.50 21.87
CA MET A 29 -17.42 -22.36 22.79
C MET A 29 -16.01 -21.93 23.23
N ALA A 30 -15.12 -22.88 23.46
CA ALA A 30 -13.73 -22.59 23.84
C ALA A 30 -12.89 -22.25 22.61
N ASP A 31 -12.92 -23.10 21.58
CA ASP A 31 -12.03 -23.03 20.42
C ASP A 31 -12.30 -21.82 19.54
N VAL A 32 -13.56 -21.36 19.49
CA VAL A 32 -14.00 -20.27 18.61
C VAL A 32 -14.47 -19.07 19.42
N MET A 33 -15.49 -19.26 20.27
CA MET A 33 -16.16 -18.11 20.87
C MET A 33 -15.28 -17.38 21.89
N GLU A 34 -14.63 -18.11 22.81
CA GLU A 34 -13.75 -17.52 23.80
C GLU A 34 -12.44 -17.03 23.19
N ASP A 35 -11.79 -17.86 22.36
CA ASP A 35 -10.53 -17.51 21.71
C ASP A 35 -10.68 -16.27 20.80
N SER A 36 -11.84 -16.11 20.14
CA SER A 36 -12.14 -14.96 19.28
C SER A 36 -12.14 -13.60 20.01
N LYS A 37 -12.19 -13.58 21.34
CA LYS A 37 -12.03 -12.36 22.14
C LYS A 37 -10.59 -11.86 22.21
N THR A 38 -9.62 -12.72 21.88
CA THR A 38 -8.19 -12.41 21.97
C THR A 38 -7.55 -12.24 20.60
N ARG A 39 -8.00 -13.02 19.61
CA ARG A 39 -7.53 -13.00 18.22
C ARG A 39 -8.64 -13.47 17.28
N PRO A 40 -8.69 -13.03 16.01
CA PRO A 40 -9.63 -13.60 15.04
C PRO A 40 -9.54 -15.13 14.96
N VAL A 41 -10.69 -15.80 14.87
CA VAL A 41 -10.77 -17.25 14.65
C VAL A 41 -11.55 -17.52 13.36
N LEU A 42 -10.93 -18.24 12.44
CA LEU A 42 -11.59 -18.75 11.25
C LEU A 42 -12.22 -20.12 11.55
N VAL A 43 -13.45 -20.33 11.11
CA VAL A 43 -14.11 -21.64 11.15
C VAL A 43 -14.24 -22.17 9.74
N ASP A 44 -13.49 -23.22 9.39
CA ASP A 44 -13.58 -23.94 8.11
C ASP A 44 -14.59 -25.07 8.23
N PHE A 45 -15.75 -24.91 7.59
CA PHE A 45 -16.82 -25.89 7.52
C PHE A 45 -16.57 -26.83 6.34
N TRP A 46 -16.24 -28.09 6.64
CA TRP A 46 -15.82 -29.08 5.65
C TRP A 46 -16.50 -30.43 5.87
N ALA A 47 -16.33 -31.34 4.90
CA ALA A 47 -16.69 -32.75 5.04
C ALA A 47 -15.76 -33.64 4.17
N PRO A 48 -15.59 -34.95 4.48
CA PRO A 48 -14.65 -35.82 3.77
C PRO A 48 -14.95 -35.99 2.26
N TRP A 49 -16.22 -35.86 1.90
CA TRP A 49 -16.72 -35.95 0.51
C TRP A 49 -16.59 -34.63 -0.27
N CYS A 50 -16.23 -33.53 0.40
CA CYS A 50 -16.05 -32.24 -0.24
C CYS A 50 -14.70 -32.17 -0.99
N GLY A 51 -14.75 -32.36 -2.31
CA GLY A 51 -13.58 -32.24 -3.18
C GLY A 51 -12.84 -30.90 -3.04
N PRO A 52 -13.52 -29.74 -3.21
CA PRO A 52 -12.89 -28.43 -3.10
C PRO A 52 -12.27 -28.14 -1.72
N CYS A 53 -12.85 -28.67 -0.64
CA CYS A 53 -12.32 -28.51 0.72
C CYS A 53 -10.90 -29.08 0.84
N LYS A 54 -10.62 -30.21 0.17
CA LYS A 54 -9.28 -30.86 0.21
C LYS A 54 -8.18 -29.98 -0.38
N THR A 55 -8.52 -29.04 -1.26
CA THR A 55 -7.58 -28.06 -1.79
C THR A 55 -7.54 -26.80 -0.94
N LEU A 56 -8.71 -26.34 -0.46
CA LEU A 56 -8.84 -25.10 0.27
C LEU A 56 -8.22 -25.17 1.68
N THR A 57 -8.53 -26.22 2.46
CA THR A 57 -8.11 -26.33 3.86
C THR A 57 -6.58 -26.22 4.03
N PRO A 58 -5.72 -26.90 3.23
CA PRO A 58 -4.26 -26.73 3.34
C PRO A 58 -3.77 -25.30 3.06
N ILE A 59 -4.44 -24.57 2.17
CA ILE A 59 -4.09 -23.18 1.84
C ILE A 59 -4.40 -22.28 3.04
N ILE A 60 -5.56 -22.47 3.67
CA ILE A 60 -5.95 -21.72 4.88
C ILE A 60 -4.99 -22.05 6.03
N GLU A 61 -4.67 -23.33 6.26
CA GLU A 61 -3.71 -23.74 7.29
C GLU A 61 -2.35 -23.07 7.09
N LYS A 62 -1.84 -23.03 5.86
CA LYS A 62 -0.59 -22.35 5.51
C LYS A 62 -0.67 -20.85 5.82
N ALA A 63 -1.73 -20.17 5.39
CA ALA A 63 -1.90 -18.74 5.59
C ALA A 63 -2.03 -18.38 7.08
N VAL A 64 -2.80 -19.15 7.86
CA VAL A 64 -2.96 -18.96 9.31
C VAL A 64 -1.62 -19.17 10.04
N ARG A 65 -0.86 -20.21 9.69
CA ARG A 65 0.47 -20.45 10.27
C ARG A 65 1.44 -19.32 9.95
N ALA A 66 1.37 -18.73 8.76
CA ALA A 66 2.21 -17.60 8.38
C ALA A 66 1.98 -16.36 9.29
N LYS A 67 0.80 -16.23 9.89
CA LYS A 67 0.45 -15.15 10.83
C LYS A 67 0.94 -15.34 12.26
N LYS A 68 1.67 -16.42 12.55
CA LYS A 68 2.42 -16.62 13.81
C LYS A 68 1.57 -16.37 15.07
N GLY A 69 0.30 -16.79 15.05
CA GLY A 69 -0.61 -16.71 16.20
C GLY A 69 -1.56 -15.51 16.24
N LYS A 70 -1.47 -14.58 15.28
CA LYS A 70 -2.43 -13.45 15.15
C LYS A 70 -3.83 -13.88 14.71
N VAL A 71 -3.97 -15.08 14.15
CA VAL A 71 -5.25 -15.70 13.77
C VAL A 71 -5.17 -17.20 14.07
N ARG A 72 -6.32 -17.84 14.29
CA ARG A 72 -6.45 -19.29 14.44
C ARG A 72 -7.41 -19.88 13.41
N LEU A 73 -7.21 -21.15 13.07
CA LEU A 73 -8.15 -21.96 12.31
C LEU A 73 -8.80 -23.03 13.20
N ALA A 74 -10.13 -23.06 13.21
CA ALA A 74 -10.94 -24.14 13.74
C ALA A 74 -11.63 -24.88 12.58
N LYS A 75 -11.33 -26.15 12.40
CA LYS A 75 -11.93 -26.99 11.35
C LYS A 75 -13.11 -27.72 11.94
N MET A 76 -14.28 -27.64 11.30
CA MET A 76 -15.48 -28.31 11.76
C MET A 76 -16.07 -29.20 10.67
N ASN A 77 -16.10 -30.50 10.95
CA ASN A 77 -16.76 -31.48 10.10
C ASN A 77 -18.28 -31.37 10.25
N ILE A 78 -18.97 -30.99 9.18
CA ILE A 78 -20.43 -30.78 9.22
C ILE A 78 -21.23 -32.08 9.26
N ASP A 79 -20.66 -33.22 8.86
CA ASP A 79 -21.31 -34.53 8.97
C ASP A 79 -21.43 -34.96 10.44
N GLU A 80 -20.41 -34.66 11.23
CA GLU A 80 -20.33 -35.02 12.66
C GLU A 80 -21.01 -33.97 13.55
N HIS A 81 -20.98 -32.70 13.14
CA HIS A 81 -21.47 -31.57 13.93
C HIS A 81 -22.42 -30.63 13.16
N PRO A 82 -23.53 -31.14 12.60
CA PRO A 82 -24.40 -30.37 11.70
C PRO A 82 -25.10 -29.19 12.40
N GLY A 83 -25.36 -29.31 13.70
CA GLY A 83 -26.16 -28.32 14.43
C GLY A 83 -25.55 -26.93 14.50
N ILE A 84 -24.22 -26.80 14.53
CA ILE A 84 -23.56 -25.48 14.55
C ILE A 84 -23.59 -24.85 13.15
N ALA A 85 -23.24 -25.62 12.12
CA ALA A 85 -23.30 -25.17 10.73
C ALA A 85 -24.70 -24.65 10.36
N GLN A 86 -25.76 -25.37 10.78
CA GLN A 86 -27.14 -24.96 10.56
C GLN A 86 -27.49 -23.65 11.28
N ARG A 87 -27.09 -23.48 12.55
CA ARG A 87 -27.37 -22.24 13.32
C ARG A 87 -26.68 -21.02 12.73
N LEU A 88 -25.49 -21.21 12.16
CA LEU A 88 -24.74 -20.14 11.51
C LEU A 88 -25.19 -19.90 10.06
N GLY A 89 -26.16 -20.67 9.55
CA GLY A 89 -26.71 -20.48 8.21
C GLY A 89 -25.80 -20.97 7.07
N VAL A 90 -24.93 -21.95 7.33
CA VAL A 90 -24.09 -22.56 6.30
C VAL A 90 -24.97 -23.37 5.34
N GLN A 91 -25.10 -22.92 4.09
CA GLN A 91 -25.95 -23.54 3.06
C GLN A 91 -25.18 -24.49 2.13
N SER A 92 -23.87 -24.30 1.99
CA SER A 92 -23.00 -25.07 1.11
C SER A 92 -21.58 -25.09 1.67
N ILE A 93 -20.82 -26.14 1.34
CA ILE A 93 -19.39 -26.23 1.68
C ILE A 93 -18.52 -26.29 0.40
N PRO A 94 -17.26 -25.80 0.45
CA PRO A 94 -16.60 -25.18 1.61
C PRO A 94 -17.21 -23.83 1.99
N ALA A 95 -17.25 -23.55 3.29
CA ALA A 95 -17.59 -22.24 3.84
C ALA A 95 -16.61 -21.91 4.95
N VAL A 96 -16.20 -20.65 5.05
CA VAL A 96 -15.27 -20.17 6.07
C VAL A 96 -15.83 -18.90 6.69
N TYR A 97 -16.08 -18.92 8.00
CA TYR A 97 -16.55 -17.73 8.74
C TYR A 97 -15.49 -17.25 9.71
N ALA A 98 -15.32 -15.93 9.81
CA ALA A 98 -14.43 -15.28 10.74
C ALA A 98 -15.19 -14.80 11.98
N PHE A 99 -14.65 -15.11 13.15
CA PHE A 99 -15.18 -14.69 14.44
C PHE A 99 -14.23 -13.72 15.12
N VAL A 100 -14.78 -12.61 15.62
CA VAL A 100 -14.09 -11.62 16.45
C VAL A 100 -15.02 -11.23 17.59
N ASN A 101 -14.50 -11.19 18.82
CA ASN A 101 -15.26 -10.89 20.03
C ASN A 101 -16.55 -11.74 20.19
N GLY A 102 -16.48 -13.01 19.82
CA GLY A 102 -17.58 -13.96 19.90
C GLY A 102 -18.69 -13.71 18.87
N GLN A 103 -18.45 -12.90 17.84
CA GLN A 103 -19.43 -12.63 16.78
C GLN A 103 -18.87 -13.01 15.41
N PRO A 104 -19.68 -13.59 14.51
CA PRO A 104 -19.28 -13.73 13.10
C PRO A 104 -19.24 -12.33 12.47
N VAL A 105 -18.08 -11.96 11.93
CA VAL A 105 -17.84 -10.60 11.38
C VAL A 105 -17.68 -10.58 9.86
N ASP A 106 -17.25 -11.70 9.26
CA ASP A 106 -17.08 -11.84 7.81
C ASP A 106 -17.03 -13.33 7.43
N GLY A 107 -17.04 -13.64 6.14
CA GLY A 107 -16.89 -15.01 5.67
C GLY A 107 -17.01 -15.16 4.16
N PHE A 108 -16.63 -16.33 3.65
CA PHE A 108 -16.77 -16.67 2.24
C PHE A 108 -17.27 -18.10 2.03
N THR A 109 -17.79 -18.35 0.85
CA THR A 109 -18.21 -19.68 0.39
C THR A 109 -17.52 -20.03 -0.92
N GLY A 110 -17.27 -21.32 -1.14
CA GLY A 110 -16.50 -21.80 -2.28
C GLY A 110 -14.99 -21.73 -2.08
N ALA A 111 -14.25 -22.25 -3.06
CA ALA A 111 -12.79 -22.22 -3.04
C ALA A 111 -12.27 -20.88 -3.59
N LEU A 112 -11.41 -20.21 -2.83
CA LEU A 112 -10.74 -18.97 -3.23
C LEU A 112 -9.26 -19.20 -3.55
N PRO A 113 -8.64 -18.36 -4.40
CA PRO A 113 -7.19 -18.33 -4.57
C PRO A 113 -6.43 -17.98 -3.28
N GLU A 114 -5.20 -18.46 -3.15
CA GLU A 114 -4.33 -18.19 -1.98
C GLU A 114 -4.20 -16.69 -1.67
N SER A 115 -4.04 -15.84 -2.68
CA SER A 115 -3.94 -14.39 -2.49
C SER A 115 -5.18 -13.76 -1.87
N GLN A 116 -6.38 -14.26 -2.19
CA GLN A 116 -7.63 -13.77 -1.60
C GLN A 116 -7.81 -14.25 -0.17
N ILE A 117 -7.31 -15.45 0.16
CA ILE A 117 -7.33 -15.99 1.53
C ILE A 117 -6.37 -15.19 2.41
N THR A 118 -5.16 -14.90 1.91
CA THR A 118 -4.20 -14.04 2.59
C THR A 118 -4.81 -12.66 2.84
N ALA A 119 -5.32 -11.99 1.81
CA ALA A 119 -5.94 -10.68 1.96
C ALA A 119 -7.15 -10.69 2.92
N PHE A 120 -7.92 -11.78 2.95
CA PHE A 120 -9.02 -11.94 3.91
C PHE A 120 -8.50 -12.00 5.36
N ILE A 121 -7.43 -12.75 5.60
CA ILE A 121 -6.79 -12.85 6.92
C ILE A 121 -6.15 -11.52 7.33
N ASP A 122 -5.51 -10.82 6.41
CA ASP A 122 -4.78 -9.56 6.67
C ASP A 122 -5.72 -8.45 7.14
N ARG A 123 -6.91 -8.37 6.55
CA ARG A 123 -7.98 -7.49 7.03
C ARG A 123 -8.43 -7.81 8.45
N LEU A 124 -8.53 -9.10 8.78
CA LEU A 124 -8.97 -9.54 10.12
C LEU A 124 -7.91 -9.29 11.19
N THR A 125 -6.63 -9.43 10.85
CA THR A 125 -5.51 -9.18 11.76
C THR A 125 -5.13 -7.70 11.86
N GLY A 126 -5.73 -6.83 11.04
CA GLY A 126 -5.43 -5.40 10.99
C GLY A 126 -4.08 -5.09 10.33
N GLU A 127 -3.46 -6.03 9.62
CA GLU A 127 -2.19 -5.81 8.93
C GLU A 127 -2.36 -4.85 7.74
N ASP A 128 -3.50 -4.90 7.04
CA ASP A 128 -3.87 -3.91 6.02
C ASP A 128 -3.95 -2.48 6.59
N ALA A 129 -4.44 -2.32 7.83
CA ALA A 129 -4.56 -1.02 8.48
C ALA A 129 -3.18 -0.47 8.88
N GLY A 130 -2.28 -1.34 9.35
CA GLY A 130 -0.92 -0.94 9.72
C GLY A 130 -0.07 -0.52 8.51
N LEU A 131 -0.23 -1.17 7.37
CA LEU A 131 0.47 -0.78 6.13
C LEU A 131 -0.09 0.51 5.55
N ALA A 132 -1.42 0.70 5.56
CA ALA A 132 -2.04 1.94 5.13
C ALA A 132 -1.60 3.14 5.99
N GLU A 133 -1.58 2.98 7.32
CA GLU A 133 -1.06 4.00 8.25
C GLU A 133 0.42 4.29 7.98
N LEU A 134 1.23 3.25 7.69
CA LEU A 134 2.64 3.44 7.38
C LEU A 134 2.87 4.22 6.07
N ILE A 135 2.02 4.02 5.06
CA ILE A 135 2.04 4.83 3.83
C ILE A 135 1.71 6.29 4.15
N GLU A 136 0.71 6.55 4.99
CA GLU A 136 0.36 7.93 5.37
C GLU A 136 1.50 8.63 6.12
N VAL A 137 2.16 7.91 7.06
CA VAL A 137 3.36 8.40 7.76
C VAL A 137 4.50 8.68 6.78
N ALA A 138 4.71 7.81 5.79
CA ALA A 138 5.74 7.98 4.78
C ALA A 138 5.50 9.21 3.90
N GLU A 139 4.26 9.43 3.44
CA GLU A 139 3.89 10.62 2.67
C GLU A 139 4.05 11.91 3.49
N GLN A 140 3.69 11.89 4.77
CA GLN A 140 3.90 13.03 5.67
C GLN A 140 5.38 13.34 5.86
N ALA A 141 6.22 12.32 6.06
CA ALA A 141 7.66 12.48 6.16
C ALA A 141 8.25 13.10 4.88
N LEU A 142 7.83 12.60 3.72
CA LEU A 142 8.28 13.11 2.42
C LEU A 142 7.86 14.57 2.21
N ALA A 143 6.60 14.91 2.50
CA ALA A 143 6.10 16.28 2.45
C ALA A 143 6.80 17.21 3.45
N GLY A 144 7.24 16.69 4.59
CA GLY A 144 8.04 17.39 5.59
C GLY A 144 9.52 17.52 5.25
N GLY A 145 9.98 16.98 4.12
CA GLY A 145 11.38 16.99 3.68
C GLY A 145 12.26 15.91 4.32
N ASP A 146 11.70 15.01 5.12
CA ASP A 146 12.42 13.86 5.68
C ASP A 146 12.33 12.66 4.72
N ALA A 147 13.05 12.79 3.60
CA ALA A 147 13.09 11.75 2.56
C ALA A 147 13.69 10.43 3.05
N VAL A 148 14.59 10.47 4.04
CA VAL A 148 15.19 9.27 4.63
C VAL A 148 14.13 8.48 5.42
N ALA A 149 13.37 9.15 6.29
CA ALA A 149 12.29 8.49 7.03
C ALA A 149 11.20 7.97 6.08
N ALA A 150 10.84 8.76 5.05
CA ALA A 150 9.88 8.34 4.03
C ALA A 150 10.34 7.08 3.30
N GLY A 151 11.58 7.05 2.79
CA GLY A 151 12.13 5.90 2.08
C GLY A 151 12.13 4.62 2.93
N ASN A 152 12.51 4.74 4.21
CA ASN A 152 12.47 3.61 5.15
C ASN A 152 11.05 3.08 5.37
N ALA A 153 10.06 3.97 5.52
CA ALA A 153 8.67 3.58 5.73
C ALA A 153 8.08 2.92 4.48
N PHE A 154 8.30 3.47 3.28
CA PHE A 154 7.90 2.84 2.03
C PHE A 154 8.59 1.49 1.81
N GLY A 155 9.89 1.38 2.10
CA GLY A 155 10.63 0.11 1.99
C GLY A 155 10.07 -0.99 2.91
N ARG A 156 9.57 -0.62 4.10
CA ARG A 156 8.89 -1.56 4.99
C ARG A 156 7.56 -2.05 4.41
N VAL A 157 6.78 -1.16 3.80
CA VAL A 157 5.54 -1.56 3.10
C VAL A 157 5.89 -2.53 1.96
N LEU A 158 6.91 -2.22 1.16
CA LEU A 158 7.34 -3.05 0.03
C LEU A 158 7.94 -4.40 0.44
N SER A 159 8.43 -4.52 1.68
CA SER A 159 8.90 -5.82 2.21
C SER A 159 7.74 -6.80 2.42
N GLU A 160 6.54 -6.30 2.70
CA GLU A 160 5.32 -7.11 2.89
C GLU A 160 4.50 -7.17 1.59
N GLU A 161 4.38 -6.05 0.88
CA GLU A 161 3.65 -5.91 -0.38
C GLU A 161 4.56 -5.35 -1.50
N PRO A 162 5.36 -6.21 -2.16
CA PRO A 162 6.32 -5.76 -3.18
C PRO A 162 5.69 -5.02 -4.38
N GLU A 163 4.42 -5.28 -4.68
CA GLU A 163 3.69 -4.66 -5.80
C GLU A 163 2.83 -3.46 -5.37
N ASN A 164 2.98 -2.94 -4.14
CA ASN A 164 2.22 -1.80 -3.67
C ASN A 164 2.62 -0.52 -4.43
N LEU A 165 1.77 -0.09 -5.36
CA LEU A 165 2.05 1.04 -6.27
C LEU A 165 2.26 2.37 -5.54
N LYS A 166 1.55 2.60 -4.43
CA LYS A 166 1.74 3.81 -3.61
C LYS A 166 3.12 3.82 -2.98
N ALA A 167 3.54 2.68 -2.43
CA ALA A 167 4.85 2.56 -1.82
C ALA A 167 5.99 2.59 -2.85
N LEU A 168 5.82 1.98 -4.04
CA LEU A 168 6.79 2.07 -5.14
C LEU A 168 6.96 3.53 -5.61
N GLY A 169 5.86 4.23 -5.90
CA GLY A 169 5.90 5.62 -6.32
C GLY A 169 6.40 6.58 -5.23
N GLY A 170 6.06 6.31 -3.96
CA GLY A 170 6.57 7.03 -2.80
C GLY A 170 8.08 6.86 -2.61
N LEU A 171 8.58 5.62 -2.66
CA LEU A 171 10.00 5.31 -2.54
C LEU A 171 10.81 5.98 -3.66
N ALA A 172 10.34 5.88 -4.91
CA ALA A 172 10.99 6.54 -6.04
C ALA A 172 11.09 8.06 -5.84
N ARG A 173 10.01 8.72 -5.39
CA ARG A 173 10.06 10.17 -5.06
C ARG A 173 11.03 10.48 -3.92
N ALA A 174 11.10 9.65 -2.88
CA ALA A 174 12.06 9.82 -1.80
C ALA A 174 13.51 9.71 -2.30
N LEU A 175 13.81 8.72 -3.17
CA LEU A 175 15.11 8.53 -3.79
C LEU A 175 15.52 9.71 -4.67
N VAL A 176 14.57 10.30 -5.42
CA VAL A 176 14.80 11.53 -6.18
C VAL A 176 15.26 12.66 -5.27
N VAL A 177 14.61 12.86 -4.12
CA VAL A 177 15.00 13.90 -3.14
C VAL A 177 16.38 13.62 -2.53
N LEU A 178 16.74 12.34 -2.36
CA LEU A 178 18.07 11.92 -1.88
C LEU A 178 19.16 12.01 -2.95
N GLY A 179 18.81 12.27 -4.21
CA GLY A 179 19.74 12.34 -5.34
C GLY A 179 20.04 10.99 -6.00
N ASP A 180 19.40 9.90 -5.56
CA ASP A 180 19.61 8.54 -6.07
C ASP A 180 18.66 8.23 -7.25
N LEU A 181 18.84 8.93 -8.38
CA LEU A 181 17.98 8.78 -9.56
C LEU A 181 18.00 7.36 -10.15
N GLU A 182 19.16 6.70 -10.14
CA GLU A 182 19.30 5.33 -10.65
C GLU A 182 18.37 4.36 -9.89
N GLN A 183 18.41 4.39 -8.55
CA GLN A 183 17.53 3.56 -7.73
C GLN A 183 16.05 3.97 -7.86
N ALA A 184 15.76 5.26 -8.04
CA ALA A 184 14.39 5.71 -8.28
C ALA A 184 13.80 5.09 -9.55
N GLU A 185 14.60 5.02 -10.62
CA GLU A 185 14.21 4.38 -11.89
C GLU A 185 14.07 2.87 -11.76
N GLU A 186 14.97 2.21 -11.04
CA GLU A 186 14.88 0.78 -10.74
C GLU A 186 13.61 0.42 -9.97
N ALA A 187 13.22 1.24 -8.98
CA ALA A 187 11.96 1.05 -8.26
C ALA A 187 10.75 1.12 -9.20
N LEU A 188 10.75 2.06 -10.16
CA LEU A 188 9.67 2.18 -11.14
C LEU A 188 9.69 1.09 -12.23
N ALA A 189 10.83 0.47 -12.48
CA ALA A 189 10.96 -0.66 -13.40
C ALA A 189 10.22 -1.91 -12.91
N GLN A 190 9.93 -2.01 -11.60
CA GLN A 190 9.17 -3.10 -11.01
C GLN A 190 7.65 -2.98 -11.25
N VAL A 191 7.17 -1.84 -11.75
CA VAL A 191 5.74 -1.59 -11.98
C VAL A 191 5.23 -2.43 -13.15
N PRO A 192 4.16 -3.25 -12.96
CA PRO A 192 3.55 -4.00 -14.04
C PRO A 192 3.11 -3.10 -15.21
N ALA A 193 3.28 -3.56 -16.45
CA ALA A 193 3.00 -2.78 -17.65
C ALA A 193 1.55 -2.24 -17.73
N ASN A 194 0.59 -2.95 -17.14
CA ASN A 194 -0.82 -2.53 -17.08
C ASN A 194 -1.13 -1.51 -15.95
N LYS A 195 -0.14 -1.15 -15.14
CA LYS A 195 -0.26 -0.23 -14.00
C LYS A 195 0.58 1.05 -14.14
N VAL A 196 1.23 1.25 -15.28
CA VAL A 196 2.12 2.39 -15.55
C VAL A 196 1.46 3.76 -15.48
N ASN A 197 0.12 3.83 -15.54
CA ASN A 197 -0.67 5.06 -15.48
C ASN A 197 -1.22 5.34 -14.07
N ASP A 198 -0.83 4.56 -13.07
CA ASP A 198 -1.23 4.81 -11.69
C ASP A 198 -0.73 6.21 -11.23
N PRO A 199 -1.56 7.00 -10.52
CA PRO A 199 -1.19 8.35 -10.10
C PRO A 199 0.11 8.43 -9.30
N ALA A 200 0.40 7.46 -8.42
CA ALA A 200 1.62 7.47 -7.62
C ALA A 200 2.87 7.26 -8.50
N ILE A 201 2.74 6.43 -9.54
CA ILE A 201 3.80 6.15 -10.52
C ILE A 201 4.00 7.35 -11.45
N ALA A 202 2.91 8.00 -11.88
CA ALA A 202 2.97 9.20 -12.70
C ALA A 202 3.69 10.35 -11.96
N ALA A 203 3.36 10.56 -10.69
CA ALA A 203 4.03 11.56 -9.84
C ALA A 203 5.53 11.30 -9.69
N ALA A 204 5.92 10.03 -9.46
CA ALA A 204 7.34 9.65 -9.37
C ALA A 204 8.11 9.90 -10.67
N ARG A 205 7.52 9.56 -11.83
CA ARG A 205 8.14 9.85 -13.13
C ARG A 205 8.28 11.34 -13.38
N ALA A 206 7.27 12.13 -13.02
CA ALA A 206 7.32 13.58 -13.14
C ALA A 206 8.44 14.18 -12.28
N ALA A 207 8.67 13.64 -11.08
CA ALA A 207 9.77 14.04 -10.20
C ALA A 207 11.16 13.71 -10.78
N ILE A 208 11.35 12.50 -11.33
CA ILE A 208 12.60 12.11 -12.02
C ILE A 208 12.87 13.04 -13.21
N GLU A 209 11.85 13.28 -14.03
CA GLU A 209 11.96 14.12 -15.22
C GLU A 209 12.28 15.57 -14.85
N LEU A 210 11.71 16.10 -13.76
CA LEU A 210 12.04 17.43 -13.27
C LEU A 210 13.53 17.57 -12.93
N VAL A 211 14.11 16.59 -12.22
CA VAL A 211 15.54 16.63 -11.88
C VAL A 211 16.40 16.52 -13.14
N ARG A 212 16.02 15.67 -14.11
CA ARG A 212 16.74 15.56 -15.38
C ARG A 212 16.78 16.87 -16.17
N GLN A 213 15.65 17.58 -16.22
CA GLN A 213 15.57 18.89 -16.88
C GLN A 213 16.48 19.93 -16.22
N THR A 214 16.87 19.72 -14.95
CA THR A 214 17.74 20.64 -14.21
C THR A 214 19.22 20.27 -14.26
N ALA A 215 19.58 19.10 -14.80
CA ALA A 215 20.95 18.58 -14.74
C ALA A 215 21.98 19.50 -15.43
N ASP A 216 21.56 20.21 -16.48
CA ASP A 216 22.41 21.13 -17.25
C ASP A 216 22.19 22.60 -16.88
N LEU A 217 21.36 22.89 -15.87
CA LEU A 217 21.08 24.26 -15.46
C LEU A 217 22.22 24.82 -14.60
N GLY A 218 22.54 26.09 -14.83
CA GLY A 218 23.53 26.83 -14.05
C GLY A 218 23.11 27.03 -12.59
N ASP A 219 24.01 27.64 -11.80
CA ASP A 219 23.71 27.94 -10.39
C ASP A 219 22.47 28.84 -10.29
N THR A 220 21.63 28.57 -9.27
CA THR A 220 20.40 29.33 -9.04
C THR A 220 20.70 30.82 -8.88
N ALA A 221 21.83 31.19 -8.27
CA ALA A 221 22.23 32.59 -8.12
C ALA A 221 22.50 33.28 -9.47
N GLU A 222 23.07 32.58 -10.45
CA GLU A 222 23.31 33.12 -11.79
C GLU A 222 21.99 33.31 -12.54
N LEU A 223 21.07 32.34 -12.41
CA LEU A 223 19.73 32.41 -12.99
C LEU A 223 18.89 33.54 -12.38
N GLU A 224 18.97 33.74 -11.05
CA GLU A 224 18.34 34.87 -10.36
C GLU A 224 18.88 36.21 -10.87
N ALA A 225 20.20 36.34 -11.04
CA ALA A 225 20.83 37.54 -11.59
C ALA A 225 20.41 37.82 -13.04
N ALA A 226 20.30 36.77 -13.87
CA ALA A 226 19.83 36.89 -15.25
C ALA A 226 18.39 37.42 -15.32
N VAL A 227 17.47 36.86 -14.51
CA VAL A 227 16.08 37.31 -14.45
C VAL A 227 15.95 38.73 -13.87
N ALA A 228 16.83 39.12 -12.95
CA ALA A 228 16.87 40.49 -12.43
C ALA A 228 17.35 41.50 -13.48
N ALA A 229 18.32 41.10 -14.31
CA ALA A 229 18.86 41.93 -15.39
C ALA A 229 17.87 42.10 -16.54
N ASP A 230 17.17 41.04 -16.92
CA ASP A 230 16.07 41.09 -17.89
C ASP A 230 14.81 40.37 -17.38
N PRO A 231 13.90 41.12 -16.71
CA PRO A 231 12.65 40.54 -16.21
C PRO A 231 11.71 40.05 -17.32
N ALA A 232 11.95 40.37 -18.60
CA ALA A 232 11.14 39.88 -19.71
C ALA A 232 11.71 38.61 -20.36
N ASP A 233 12.91 38.18 -19.98
CA ASP A 233 13.50 36.92 -20.46
C ASP A 233 12.70 35.72 -19.91
N HIS A 234 11.86 35.15 -20.76
CA HIS A 234 11.05 33.97 -20.43
C HIS A 234 11.89 32.71 -20.28
N GLN A 235 12.99 32.58 -21.02
CA GLN A 235 13.86 31.41 -20.92
C GLN A 235 14.59 31.42 -19.58
N ALA A 236 15.21 32.54 -19.21
CA ALA A 236 15.89 32.67 -17.91
C ALA A 236 14.92 32.44 -16.73
N ARG A 237 13.67 32.93 -16.84
CA ARG A 237 12.63 32.66 -15.82
C ARG A 237 12.24 31.19 -15.76
N PHE A 238 12.17 30.52 -16.89
CA PHE A 238 11.81 29.11 -16.98
C PHE A 238 12.91 28.26 -16.35
N ASP A 239 14.16 28.50 -16.72
CA ASP A 239 15.33 27.81 -16.18
C ASP A 239 15.46 28.05 -14.67
N LEU A 240 15.29 29.30 -14.21
CA LEU A 240 15.23 29.61 -12.79
C LEU A 240 14.11 28.84 -12.07
N ALA A 241 12.92 28.77 -12.66
CA ALA A 241 11.81 28.04 -12.06
C ALA A 241 12.11 26.53 -11.91
N LEU A 242 12.77 25.92 -12.90
CA LEU A 242 13.20 24.53 -12.82
C LEU A 242 14.23 24.32 -11.70
N ALA A 243 15.27 25.17 -11.64
CA ALA A 243 16.29 25.10 -10.61
C ALA A 243 15.71 25.28 -9.20
N LEU A 244 14.78 26.24 -9.04
CA LEU A 244 14.05 26.46 -7.78
C LEU A 244 13.21 25.24 -7.39
N ALA A 245 12.51 24.62 -8.35
CA ALA A 245 11.70 23.44 -8.08
C ALA A 245 12.54 22.24 -7.64
N ALA A 246 13.70 22.02 -8.27
CA ALA A 246 14.70 21.02 -7.83
C ALA A 246 15.26 21.33 -6.43
N GLY A 247 15.51 22.61 -6.13
CA GLY A 247 15.98 23.07 -4.81
C GLY A 247 14.90 23.14 -3.72
N ASN A 248 13.73 22.53 -3.93
CA ASN A 248 12.58 22.55 -3.02
C ASN A 248 12.01 23.96 -2.70
N ARG A 249 12.29 24.95 -3.56
CA ARG A 249 11.74 26.33 -3.51
C ARG A 249 10.49 26.45 -4.38
N GLN A 250 9.52 25.57 -4.11
CA GLN A 250 8.34 25.35 -4.96
C GLN A 250 7.47 26.59 -5.17
N GLU A 251 7.28 27.41 -4.13
CA GLU A 251 6.45 28.62 -4.23
C GLU A 251 7.05 29.66 -5.18
N GLU A 252 8.37 29.79 -5.17
CA GLU A 252 9.09 30.71 -6.06
C GLU A 252 9.08 30.20 -7.50
N ALA A 253 9.32 28.89 -7.72
CA ALA A 253 9.21 28.26 -9.02
C ALA A 253 7.82 28.50 -9.66
N LEU A 254 6.76 28.30 -8.86
CA LEU A 254 5.38 28.56 -9.27
C LEU A 254 5.17 30.02 -9.70
N ALA A 255 5.73 30.98 -8.96
CA ALA A 255 5.61 32.40 -9.28
C ALA A 255 6.27 32.76 -10.62
N HIS A 256 7.47 32.23 -10.89
CA HIS A 256 8.18 32.49 -12.15
C HIS A 256 7.42 31.93 -13.37
N LEU A 257 6.91 30.70 -13.30
CA LEU A 257 6.15 30.11 -14.41
C LEU A 257 4.81 30.81 -14.66
N LEU A 258 4.09 31.19 -13.59
CA LEU A 258 2.84 31.95 -13.73
C LEU A 258 3.09 33.33 -14.37
N GLU A 259 4.21 33.98 -14.07
CA GLU A 259 4.58 35.25 -14.68
C GLU A 259 4.87 35.11 -16.19
N ILE A 260 5.50 34.01 -16.62
CA ILE A 260 5.66 33.72 -18.05
C ILE A 260 4.28 33.59 -18.70
N VAL A 261 3.40 32.75 -18.18
CA VAL A 261 2.04 32.53 -18.74
C VAL A 261 1.24 33.83 -18.80
N LYS A 262 1.41 34.71 -17.80
CA LYS A 262 0.74 36.02 -17.76
C LYS A 262 1.24 36.97 -18.85
N ARG A 263 2.52 36.92 -19.21
CA ARG A 263 3.13 37.79 -20.23
C ARG A 263 2.95 37.24 -21.64
N ASP A 264 3.20 35.95 -21.82
CA ASP A 264 3.06 35.23 -23.08
C ASP A 264 2.53 33.82 -22.82
N ARG A 265 1.24 33.61 -23.09
CA ARG A 265 0.54 32.34 -22.87
C ARG A 265 1.06 31.22 -23.76
N THR A 266 1.62 31.57 -24.93
CA THR A 266 2.00 30.65 -26.00
C THR A 266 3.51 30.42 -26.10
N TRP A 267 4.29 31.09 -25.24
CA TRP A 267 5.74 31.00 -25.22
C TRP A 267 6.20 29.53 -25.21
N ASN A 268 7.12 29.22 -26.12
CA ASN A 268 7.70 27.88 -26.28
C ASN A 268 6.64 26.76 -26.37
N GLU A 269 5.64 26.92 -27.25
CA GLU A 269 4.54 25.98 -27.42
C GLU A 269 3.77 25.67 -26.12
N ASP A 270 3.41 26.73 -25.39
CA ASP A 270 2.80 26.65 -24.06
C ASP A 270 3.73 26.04 -22.99
N GLY A 271 5.06 26.17 -23.15
CA GLY A 271 6.07 25.53 -22.32
C GLY A 271 5.90 25.80 -20.81
N ALA A 272 5.67 27.06 -20.43
CA ALA A 272 5.44 27.41 -19.03
C ALA A 272 4.15 26.79 -18.45
N ARG A 273 3.09 26.68 -19.25
CA ARG A 273 1.83 26.03 -18.82
C ARG A 273 2.02 24.53 -18.67
N LYS A 274 2.71 23.88 -19.62
CA LYS A 274 3.03 22.45 -19.56
C LYS A 274 3.87 22.14 -18.32
N GLN A 275 4.87 22.98 -18.02
CA GLN A 275 5.70 22.81 -16.83
C GLN A 275 4.91 22.96 -15.53
N LEU A 276 3.98 23.93 -15.45
CA LEU A 276 3.10 24.05 -14.29
C LEU A 276 2.29 22.78 -14.04
N VAL A 277 1.74 22.18 -15.10
CA VAL A 277 1.01 20.91 -15.00
C VAL A 277 1.91 19.78 -14.50
N GLN A 278 3.13 19.67 -15.04
CA GLN A 278 4.10 18.68 -14.60
C GLN A 278 4.46 18.84 -13.11
N LEU A 279 4.66 20.08 -12.63
CA LEU A 279 4.91 20.34 -11.21
C LEU A 279 3.71 19.93 -10.34
N PHE A 280 2.48 20.26 -10.76
CA PHE A 280 1.28 19.86 -10.03
C PHE A 280 1.11 18.34 -9.94
N ASP A 281 1.50 17.62 -10.99
CA ASP A 281 1.44 16.16 -11.01
C ASP A 281 2.53 15.54 -10.12
N ALA A 282 3.72 16.15 -10.07
CA ALA A 282 4.81 15.73 -9.19
C ALA A 282 4.47 15.95 -7.69
N TRP A 283 3.88 17.09 -7.34
CA TRP A 283 3.47 17.40 -5.97
C TRP A 283 2.19 16.69 -5.54
N GLY A 284 1.34 16.34 -6.50
CA GLY A 284 0.08 15.65 -6.28
C GLY A 284 -1.12 16.60 -6.10
N PRO A 285 -2.34 16.05 -6.21
CA PRO A 285 -3.57 16.85 -6.32
C PRO A 285 -4.01 17.51 -5.01
N THR A 286 -3.57 17.01 -3.85
CA THR A 286 -3.93 17.53 -2.52
C THR A 286 -2.91 18.52 -1.97
N ASP A 287 -1.78 18.71 -2.65
CA ASP A 287 -0.76 19.65 -2.23
C ASP A 287 -1.30 21.11 -2.23
N PRO A 288 -1.05 21.91 -1.17
CA PRO A 288 -1.54 23.28 -1.09
C PRO A 288 -1.05 24.20 -2.23
N LEU A 289 0.19 24.01 -2.71
CA LEU A 289 0.74 24.77 -3.83
C LEU A 289 0.13 24.32 -5.15
N THR A 290 -0.15 23.03 -5.33
CA THR A 290 -0.94 22.54 -6.47
C THR A 290 -2.32 23.18 -6.52
N ILE A 291 -3.05 23.18 -5.39
CA ILE A 291 -4.41 23.75 -5.31
C ILE A 291 -4.37 25.26 -5.61
N SER A 292 -3.48 26.01 -4.94
CA SER A 292 -3.34 27.46 -5.12
C SER A 292 -2.85 27.82 -6.53
N GLY A 293 -1.88 27.07 -7.05
CA GLY A 293 -1.28 27.25 -8.37
C GLY A 293 -2.28 27.01 -9.51
N ARG A 294 -3.05 25.92 -9.47
CA ARG A 294 -4.13 25.65 -10.46
C ARG A 294 -5.16 26.78 -10.50
N ARG A 295 -5.55 27.31 -9.33
CA ARG A 295 -6.47 28.45 -9.24
C ARG A 295 -5.87 29.71 -9.88
N LYS A 296 -4.61 30.04 -9.57
CA LYS A 296 -3.91 31.21 -10.15
C LYS A 296 -3.75 31.08 -11.67
N LEU A 297 -3.35 29.90 -12.15
CA LEU A 297 -3.22 29.61 -13.58
C LEU A 297 -4.56 29.77 -14.31
N SER A 298 -5.64 29.20 -13.76
CA SER A 298 -6.99 29.36 -14.33
C SER A 298 -7.38 30.83 -14.42
N ALA A 299 -7.13 31.63 -13.38
CA ALA A 299 -7.43 33.06 -13.41
C ALA A 299 -6.66 33.79 -14.51
N ILE A 300 -5.39 33.45 -14.75
CA ILE A 300 -4.57 34.06 -15.82
C ILE A 300 -5.06 33.66 -17.21
N LEU A 301 -5.48 32.40 -17.41
CA LEU A 301 -5.91 31.90 -18.73
C LEU A 301 -7.26 32.46 -19.19
N PHE A 302 -8.14 32.79 -18.24
CA PHE A 302 -9.49 33.29 -18.51
C PHE A 302 -9.70 34.78 -18.16
N ALA A 303 -8.64 35.49 -17.79
CA ALA A 303 -8.62 36.95 -17.67
C ALA A 303 -8.50 37.64 -19.05
#